data_AF-A0A0A3XKT4-F1
#
_entry.id   AF-A0A0A3XKT4-F1
#
_cell.length_a   1.000
_cell.length_b   1.000
_cell.length_c   1.000
_cell.angle_alpha   90.00
_cell.angle_beta   90.00
_cell.angle_gamma   90.00
#
_symmetry.space_group_name_H-M   'P 1'
#
loop_
_entity.id
_entity.type
_entity.pdbx_description
1 polymer ?
#
loop_
_entity_poly.entity_id
_entity_poly.type
_entity_poly.pdbx_seq_one_letter_code
_entity_poly.pdbx_strand_id
1 'polypeptide(L)' 'MELKTGDVVMLKSGGQPLTVAEVKGDDILCLWMGSEGDLFRETLPLAALDRLEVEDHDEDEDEDEDDE' A
#
# COMPACT_ATOMS: atom_id res chain seq x y z
N MET A 1 12.02 8.94 -2.63
CA MET A 1 10.74 8.61 -3.29
C MET A 1 9.71 9.61 -2.81
N GLU A 2 8.88 10.12 -3.70
CA GLU A 2 7.71 10.91 -3.31
C GLU A 2 6.53 9.94 -3.17
N LEU A 3 5.89 9.92 -1.99
CA LEU A 3 4.70 9.12 -1.74
C LEU A 3 3.46 9.88 -2.20
N LYS A 4 2.44 9.16 -2.66
CA LYS A 4 1.11 9.72 -2.94
C LYS A 4 0.02 8.98 -2.16
N THR A 5 -1.12 9.63 -1.95
CA THR A 5 -2.32 8.98 -1.44
C THR A 5 -2.65 7.74 -2.29
N GLY A 6 -2.94 6.62 -1.62
CA GLY A 6 -3.20 5.32 -2.23
C GLY A 6 -1.96 4.43 -2.35
N ASP A 7 -0.74 4.95 -2.21
CA ASP A 7 0.44 4.09 -2.18
C ASP A 7 0.38 3.13 -0.98
N VAL A 8 0.83 1.89 -1.21
CA VAL A 8 1.08 0.92 -0.15
C VAL A 8 2.52 1.07 0.33
N VAL A 9 2.70 1.13 1.64
CA VAL A 9 4.00 1.33 2.29
C VAL A 9 4.18 0.33 3.42
N MET A 10 5.41 0.14 3.86
CA MET A 10 5.74 -0.62 5.05
C MET A 10 6.72 0.19 5.91
N LEU A 11 6.68 -0.01 7.22
CA LEU A 11 7.75 0.48 8.09
C LEU A 11 9.08 -0.20 7.70
N LYS A 12 10.17 0.57 7.73
CA LYS A 12 11.53 0.05 7.50
C LYS A 12 11.96 -1.02 8.49
N SER A 13 11.36 -1.04 9.67
CA SER A 13 11.51 -2.11 10.67
C SER A 13 10.78 -3.41 10.31
N GLY A 14 10.04 -3.44 9.20
CA GLY A 14 9.07 -4.47 8.83
C GLY A 14 7.70 -4.26 9.49
N GLY A 15 6.78 -5.21 9.29
CA GLY A 15 5.44 -5.19 9.87
C GLY A 15 4.37 -5.50 8.84
N GLN A 16 3.15 -5.00 9.08
CA GLN A 16 2.06 -5.09 8.13
C GLN A 16 2.11 -3.93 7.12
N PRO A 17 1.64 -4.13 5.88
CA PRO A 17 1.50 -3.06 4.91
C PRO A 17 0.46 -2.03 5.39
N LEU A 18 0.71 -0.76 5.06
CA LEU A 18 -0.13 0.38 5.38
C LEU A 18 -0.50 1.10 4.08
N THR A 19 -1.67 1.73 4.02
CA THR A 19 -2.07 2.59 2.91
C THR A 19 -1.83 4.05 3.27
N VAL A 20 -1.22 4.82 2.36
CA VAL A 20 -1.06 6.27 2.51
C VAL A 20 -2.42 6.95 2.29
N ALA A 21 -2.96 7.57 3.34
CA ALA A 21 -4.21 8.30 3.30
C ALA A 21 -3.99 9.77 2.92
N GLU A 22 -2.91 10.38 3.42
CA GLU A 22 -2.59 11.80 3.19
C GLU A 22 -1.07 12.02 3.29
N VAL A 23 -0.56 12.96 2.49
CA VAL A 23 0.85 13.38 2.49
C VAL A 23 0.94 14.86 2.84
N LYS A 24 1.62 15.18 3.95
CA LYS A 24 1.87 16.55 4.43
C LYS A 24 3.37 16.78 4.65
N GLY A 25 4.11 16.99 3.56
CA GLY A 25 5.57 17.08 3.63
C GLY A 25 6.15 15.73 4.06
N ASP A 26 6.89 15.73 5.18
CA ASP A 26 7.47 14.50 5.74
C ASP A 26 6.54 13.75 6.69
N ASP A 27 5.35 14.29 7.00
CA ASP A 27 4.34 13.63 7.81
C ASP A 27 3.33 12.90 6.92
N ILE A 28 3.28 11.56 7.06
CA ILE A 28 2.46 10.69 6.23
C ILE A 28 1.37 10.06 7.08
N LEU A 29 0.10 10.38 6.80
CA LEU A 29 -1.01 9.70 7.47
C LEU A 29 -1.23 8.35 6.82
N CYS A 30 -1.04 7.28 7.57
CA CYS A 30 -1.24 5.90 7.14
C CYS A 30 -2.48 5.30 7.79
N LEU A 31 -3.12 4.35 7.09
CA LEU A 31 -4.22 3.54 7.60
C LEU A 31 -3.99 2.06 7.32
N TRP A 32 -4.44 1.20 8.23
CA TRP A 32 -4.33 -0.25 8.11
C TRP A 32 -5.39 -0.96 8.96
N MET A 33 -5.67 -2.20 8.61
CA MET A 33 -6.55 -3.08 9.38
C MET A 33 -5.71 -3.89 10.36
N GLY A 34 -6.04 -3.84 11.65
CA GLY A 34 -5.45 -4.72 12.66
C GLY A 34 -5.92 -6.16 12.49
N SER A 35 -5.25 -7.07 13.19
CA SER A 35 -5.55 -8.51 13.14
C SER A 35 -6.97 -8.87 13.58
N GLU A 36 -7.59 -8.05 14.43
CA GLU A 36 -8.97 -8.24 14.91
C GLU A 36 -10.02 -7.51 14.05
N GLY A 37 -9.61 -6.86 12.95
CA GLY A 37 -10.49 -6.13 12.04
C GLY A 37 -10.70 -4.66 12.40
N ASP A 38 -10.02 -4.15 13.42
CA ASP A 38 -10.05 -2.72 13.75
C ASP A 38 -9.31 -1.88 12.71
N LEU A 39 -9.86 -0.72 12.36
CA LEU A 39 -9.21 0.23 11.47
C LEU A 39 -8.33 1.20 12.27
N PHE A 40 -7.02 1.14 12.06
CA PHE A 40 -6.05 2.05 12.65
C PHE A 40 -5.67 3.17 11.71
N ARG A 41 -5.25 4.30 12.30
CA ARG A 41 -4.73 5.47 11.58
C ARG A 41 -3.61 6.10 12.40
N GLU A 42 -2.49 6.39 11.77
CA GLU A 42 -1.34 7.00 12.46
C GLU A 42 -0.52 7.85 11.49
N THR A 43 -0.02 8.98 11.98
CA THR A 43 0.93 9.82 11.23
C THR A 43 2.33 9.32 11.50
N LEU A 44 3.00 8.87 10.45
CA LEU A 44 4.35 8.32 10.48
C LEU A 44 5.30 9.21 9.67
N PRO A 45 6.57 9.35 10.08
CA PRO A 45 7.54 10.13 9.32
C PRO A 45 7.91 9.40 8.03
N LEU A 46 8.01 10.13 6.92
CA LEU A 46 8.44 9.62 5.60
C LEU A 46 9.75 8.82 5.69
N ALA A 47 10.67 9.27 6.55
CA ALA A 47 11.95 8.61 6.77
C ALA A 47 11.84 7.16 7.31
N ALA A 48 10.72 6.79 7.94
CA ALA A 48 10.47 5.47 8.49
C ALA A 48 9.73 4.52 7.52
N LEU A 49 9.31 5.00 6.35
CA LEU A 49 8.52 4.25 5.39
C LEU A 49 9.34 3.86 4.17
N ASP A 50 9.07 2.66 3.65
CA ASP A 50 9.45 2.22 2.32
C ASP A 50 8.19 1.95 1.51
N ARG A 51 8.17 2.39 0.24
CA ARG A 51 7.07 2.10 -0.68
C ARG A 51 7.13 0.63 -1.07
N LEU A 52 6.00 -0.05 -0.92
CA LEU A 52 5.84 -1.42 -1.39
C LEU A 52 5.34 -1.36 -2.83
N GLU A 53 6.10 -1.94 -3.75
CA GLU A 53 5.62 -2.20 -5.11
C GLU A 53 4.68 -3.39 -5.02
N VAL A 54 3.39 -3.12 -5.09
CA VAL A 54 2.38 -4.15 -5.25
C VAL A 54 2.27 -4.34 -6.76
N GLU A 55 2.71 -5.49 -7.27
CA GLU A 55 2.47 -5.85 -8.66
C GLU A 55 0.96 -6.00 -8.83
N ASP A 56 0.36 -5.12 -9.63
CA ASP A 56 -1.00 -5.32 -10.13
C ASP A 56 -0.95 -6.60 -10.98
N HIS A 57 -1.44 -7.72 -10.45
CA HIS A 57 -1.64 -8.94 -11.22
C HIS A 57 -2.90 -8.78 -12.08
N ASP A 58 -2.90 -7.78 -12.97
CA ASP A 58 -3.86 -7.62 -14.05
C ASP A 58 -3.21 -8.24 -15.31
N GLU A 59 -3.21 -9.57 -15.38
CA GLU A 59 -3.09 -10.30 -16.64
C GLU A 59 -4.37 -11.12 -16.83
N ASP A 60 -5.38 -10.45 -17.40
CA ASP A 60 -6.44 -11.10 -18.15
C ASP A 60 -5.80 -11.92 -19.30
N GLU A 61 -5.53 -13.20 -19.09
CA GLU A 61 -5.36 -14.16 -20.20
C GLU A 61 -6.74 -14.67 -20.63
N ASP A 62 -7.52 -13.80 -21.28
CA ASP A 62 -8.61 -14.19 -22.17
C ASP A 62 -8.00 -14.69 -23.50
N GLU A 63 -7.54 -15.94 -23.55
CA GLU A 63 -7.33 -16.66 -24.82
C GLU A 63 -7.77 -18.12 -24.67
N ASP A 64 -8.98 -18.44 -25.15
CA ASP A 64 -9.31 -19.74 -25.72
C ASP A 64 -10.47 -19.56 -26.72
N GLU A 65 -10.16 -18.98 -27.89
CA GLU A 65 -10.85 -19.34 -29.12
C GLU A 65 -10.34 -20.72 -29.55
N ASP A 66 -11.18 -21.76 -29.47
CA ASP A 66 -11.09 -22.86 -30.44
C ASP A 66 -12.51 -23.38 -30.75
N ASP A 67 -12.94 -23.02 -31.95
CA ASP A 67 -14.02 -23.65 -32.72
C ASP A 67 -13.62 -25.09 -33.05
N GLU A 68 -14.33 -26.11 -32.51
CA GLU A 68 -14.56 -27.42 -33.16
C GLU A 68 -15.74 -28.21 -32.53
#